data_AF-A0A1E3BEX8-F1
#
_entry.id   AF-A0A1E3BEX8-F1
#
_cell.length_a   1.000
_cell.length_b   1.000
_cell.length_c   1.000
_cell.angle_alpha   90.00
_cell.angle_beta   90.00
_cell.angle_gamma   90.00
#
_symmetry.space_group_name_H-M   'P 1'
#
loop_
_entity.id
_entity.type
_entity.pdbx_description
1 polymer ?
#
loop_
_entity_poly.entity_id
_entity_poly.type
_entity_poly.pdbx_seq_one_letter_code
_entity_poly.pdbx_strand_id
1 'polypeptide(L)'
;MENYDPDLIPIQEFKILHTLATDPNASAPNAVRQVLNLTTTELSSKNTNDWPRNHFESDVAWNIGTLIIDIAANTEPVQQPKLLDFISRLQKVTVKDPKTGRRLSVGISDIFGRICRRLGCMLLIIVISLITNPTPQRN
;
A
#
# COMPACT_ATOMS: atom_id res chain seq x y z
N MET A 1 5.15 16.06 9.45
CA MET A 1 3.76 15.61 9.23
C MET A 1 2.94 16.61 8.42
N GLU A 2 3.41 17.85 8.24
CA GLU A 2 2.68 18.90 7.49
C GLU A 2 2.51 18.63 5.98
N ASN A 3 3.21 17.63 5.42
CA ASN A 3 3.13 17.29 3.99
C ASN A 3 2.14 16.17 3.66
N TYR A 4 1.39 15.68 4.65
CA TYR A 4 0.38 14.63 4.46
C TYR A 4 -1.02 15.19 4.67
N ASP A 5 -1.99 14.62 3.98
CA ASP A 5 -3.40 14.93 4.21
C ASP A 5 -3.74 14.68 5.69
N PRO A 6 -4.20 15.71 6.44
CA PRO A 6 -4.50 15.58 7.87
C PRO A 6 -5.56 14.51 8.17
N ASP A 7 -6.46 14.23 7.22
CA ASP A 7 -7.50 13.21 7.39
C ASP A 7 -6.93 11.79 7.33
N LEU A 8 -5.75 11.62 6.73
CA LEU A 8 -5.05 10.33 6.59
C LEU A 8 -4.01 10.08 7.70
N ILE A 9 -3.55 11.10 8.42
CA ILE A 9 -2.62 10.93 9.55
C ILE A 9 -3.15 10.00 10.67
N PRO A 10 -4.43 10.06 11.08
CA PRO A 10 -4.90 9.27 12.23
C PRO A 10 -5.11 7.78 11.92
N ILE A 11 -5.29 7.41 10.65
CA ILE A 11 -5.65 6.03 10.27
C ILE A 11 -4.48 5.05 10.43
N GLN A 12 -4.81 3.78 10.66
CA GLN A 12 -3.81 2.77 11.02
C GLN A 12 -2.89 2.42 9.85
N GLU A 13 -3.42 2.48 8.64
CA GLU A 13 -2.73 2.29 7.36
C GLU A 13 -1.57 3.29 7.23
N PHE A 14 -1.81 4.56 7.55
CA PHE A 14 -0.78 5.60 7.54
C PHE A 14 0.33 5.27 8.53
N LYS A 15 -0.03 4.90 9.76
CA LYS A 15 0.97 4.54 10.79
C LYS A 15 1.84 3.37 10.34
N ILE A 16 1.24 2.34 9.73
CA ILE A 16 1.97 1.16 9.24
C ILE A 16 2.97 1.57 8.16
N LEU A 17 2.51 2.30 7.14
CA LEU A 17 3.33 2.67 5.99
C LEU A 17 4.38 3.73 6.32
N HIS A 18 4.02 4.72 7.15
CA HIS A 18 4.94 5.76 7.58
C HIS A 18 6.05 5.14 8.44
N THR A 19 5.71 4.26 9.40
CA THR A 19 6.72 3.53 10.18
C THR A 19 7.62 2.69 9.30
N LEU A 20 7.05 1.99 8.30
CA LEU A 20 7.83 1.20 7.35
C LEU A 20 8.85 2.07 6.59
N ALA A 21 8.48 3.29 6.19
CA ALA A 21 9.39 4.20 5.52
C ALA A 21 10.46 4.77 6.47
N THR A 22 10.06 5.29 7.62
CA THR A 22 10.93 6.11 8.47
C THR A 22 11.75 5.33 9.49
N ASP A 23 11.25 4.22 10.01
CA ASP A 23 11.96 3.43 11.03
C ASP A 23 12.94 2.45 10.37
N PRO A 24 14.27 2.55 10.63
CA PRO A 24 15.26 1.64 10.06
C PRO A 24 15.05 0.17 10.46
N ASN A 25 14.40 -0.10 11.60
CA ASN A 25 14.16 -1.45 12.11
C ASN A 25 12.81 -2.04 11.64
N ALA A 26 11.97 -1.23 11.00
CA ALA A 26 10.70 -1.70 10.47
C ALA A 26 10.91 -2.69 9.33
N SER A 27 10.10 -3.76 9.33
CA SER A 27 10.20 -4.83 8.34
C SER A 27 8.96 -4.91 7.46
N ALA A 28 9.18 -5.04 6.15
CA ALA A 28 8.11 -5.23 5.17
C ALA A 28 7.22 -6.45 5.47
N PRO A 29 7.75 -7.64 5.88
CA PRO A 29 6.90 -8.77 6.26
C PRO A 29 5.94 -8.46 7.42
N ASN A 30 6.40 -7.72 8.43
CA ASN A 30 5.53 -7.34 9.55
C ASN A 30 4.47 -6.32 9.14
N ALA A 31 4.83 -5.37 8.28
CA ALA A 31 3.87 -4.41 7.72
C ALA A 31 2.79 -5.12 6.88
N VAL A 32 3.17 -6.09 6.04
CA VAL A 32 2.22 -6.93 5.29
C VAL A 32 1.26 -7.63 6.25
N ARG A 33 1.77 -8.27 7.30
CA ARG A 33 0.92 -8.95 8.29
C ARG A 33 -0.08 -8.01 8.96
N GLN A 34 0.34 -6.79 9.29
CA GLN A 34 -0.55 -5.78 9.89
C GLN A 34 -1.65 -5.35 8.91
N VAL A 35 -1.32 -5.14 7.64
CA VAL A 35 -2.33 -4.80 6.61
C VAL A 35 -3.31 -5.96 6.39
N LEU A 36 -2.83 -7.20 6.36
CA LEU A 36 -3.72 -8.36 6.24
C LEU A 36 -4.68 -8.49 7.43
N ASN A 37 -4.23 -8.16 8.63
CA ASN A 37 -5.09 -8.12 9.80
C ASN A 37 -6.17 -7.04 9.64
N LEU A 38 -5.81 -5.82 9.22
CA LEU A 38 -6.78 -4.75 8.96
C LEU A 38 -7.80 -5.17 7.91
N THR A 39 -7.34 -5.72 6.79
CA THR A 39 -8.22 -6.24 5.75
C THR A 39 -9.15 -7.29 6.36
N THR A 40 -8.63 -8.30 7.06
CA THR A 40 -9.46 -9.38 7.65
C THR A 40 -10.48 -8.86 8.66
N THR A 41 -10.12 -7.87 9.47
CA THR A 41 -11.04 -7.20 10.40
C THR A 41 -12.16 -6.49 9.65
N GLU A 42 -11.84 -5.75 8.58
CA GLU A 42 -12.82 -5.10 7.71
C GLU A 42 -13.75 -6.12 7.02
N LEU A 43 -13.19 -7.23 6.52
CA LEU A 43 -13.96 -8.34 5.94
C LEU A 43 -14.96 -8.92 6.94
N SER A 44 -14.55 -8.99 8.20
CA SER A 44 -15.36 -9.59 9.26
C SER A 44 -16.49 -8.67 9.70
N SER A 45 -16.28 -7.35 9.67
CA SER A 45 -17.25 -6.34 10.12
C SER A 45 -18.34 -6.03 9.08
N LYS A 46 -18.07 -6.16 7.78
CA LYS A 46 -19.07 -5.92 6.72
C LYS A 46 -20.07 -7.08 6.61
N ASN A 47 -21.38 -6.80 6.52
CA ASN A 47 -22.40 -7.81 6.25
C ASN A 47 -22.16 -8.43 4.86
N THR A 48 -22.32 -9.75 4.71
CA THR A 48 -22.00 -10.49 3.47
C THR A 48 -22.77 -10.02 2.24
N ASN A 49 -23.86 -9.27 2.42
CA ASN A 49 -24.69 -8.74 1.35
C ASN A 49 -24.20 -7.38 0.82
N ASP A 50 -23.37 -6.67 1.58
CA ASP A 50 -22.75 -5.40 1.21
C ASP A 50 -21.28 -5.59 0.80
N TRP A 51 -20.88 -6.84 0.49
CA TRP A 51 -19.56 -7.06 -0.07
C TRP A 51 -19.48 -6.32 -1.41
N PRO A 52 -18.47 -5.48 -1.61
CA PRO A 52 -18.33 -4.73 -2.83
C PRO A 52 -18.32 -5.68 -4.02
N ARG A 53 -19.26 -5.51 -4.96
CA ARG A 53 -19.19 -6.20 -6.27
C ARG A 53 -17.88 -5.84 -7.00
N ASN A 54 -17.18 -4.80 -6.55
CA ASN A 54 -15.89 -4.34 -7.01
C ASN A 54 -14.88 -4.34 -5.86
N HIS A 55 -13.72 -4.98 -6.02
CA HIS A 55 -12.62 -5.09 -5.03
C HIS A 55 -12.02 -3.76 -4.49
N PHE A 56 -12.60 -2.60 -4.84
CA PHE A 56 -12.14 -1.25 -4.50
C PHE A 56 -12.89 -0.57 -3.36
N GLU A 57 -14.03 -1.09 -2.89
CA GLU A 57 -14.77 -0.47 -1.77
C GLU A 57 -14.33 -1.05 -0.40
N SER A 58 -13.12 -1.63 -0.35
CA SER A 58 -12.40 -1.85 0.91
C SER A 58 -11.66 -0.55 1.23
N ASP A 59 -12.04 0.08 2.34
CA ASP A 59 -11.43 1.34 2.79
C ASP A 59 -9.94 1.11 3.05
N VAL A 60 -9.58 -0.07 3.57
CA VAL A 60 -8.18 -0.47 3.80
C VAL A 60 -7.40 -0.54 2.49
N ALA A 61 -7.94 -1.20 1.46
CA ALA A 61 -7.22 -1.38 0.20
C ALA A 61 -7.05 -0.07 -0.57
N TRP A 62 -8.07 0.81 -0.53
CA TRP A 62 -7.99 2.15 -1.08
C TRP A 62 -6.94 3.00 -0.35
N ASN A 63 -7.01 3.06 0.98
CA ASN A 63 -6.10 3.83 1.82
C ASN A 63 -4.64 3.38 1.63
N ILE A 64 -4.38 2.07 1.59
CA ILE A 64 -3.03 1.56 1.34
C ILE A 64 -2.51 1.99 -0.04
N GLY A 65 -3.37 1.94 -1.07
CA GLY A 65 -2.98 2.34 -2.43
C GLY A 65 -2.61 3.82 -2.54
N THR A 66 -3.41 4.71 -1.93
CA THR A 66 -3.15 6.16 -1.95
C THR A 66 -1.93 6.51 -1.09
N LEU A 67 -1.89 5.99 0.14
CA LEU A 67 -0.83 6.32 1.11
C LEU A 67 0.56 5.87 0.68
N ILE A 68 0.70 4.75 -0.04
CA ILE A 68 2.00 4.34 -0.56
C ILE A 68 2.57 5.40 -1.50
N ILE A 69 1.72 6.01 -2.33
CA ILE A 69 2.14 7.05 -3.28
C ILE A 69 2.54 8.31 -2.52
N ASP A 70 1.69 8.75 -1.58
CA ASP A 70 1.94 9.97 -0.81
C ASP A 70 3.20 9.85 0.06
N ILE A 71 3.41 8.69 0.69
CA ILE A 71 4.59 8.42 1.51
C ILE A 71 5.84 8.30 0.63
N ALA A 72 5.76 7.61 -0.51
CA ALA A 72 6.89 7.53 -1.44
C ALA A 72 7.29 8.91 -1.98
N ALA A 73 6.31 9.78 -2.28
CA ALA A 73 6.56 11.15 -2.73
C ALA A 73 7.23 12.03 -1.65
N ASN A 74 7.04 11.71 -0.37
CA ASN A 74 7.55 12.47 0.77
C ASN A 74 8.73 11.80 1.51
N THR A 75 9.28 10.71 0.97
CA THR A 75 10.39 9.97 1.58
C THR A 75 11.60 9.96 0.67
N GLU A 76 12.78 10.09 1.26
CA GLU A 76 14.05 10.07 0.53
C GLU A 76 14.22 8.74 -0.22
N PRO A 77 14.82 8.73 -1.43
CA PRO A 77 14.97 7.51 -2.23
C PRO A 77 15.63 6.35 -1.48
N VAL A 78 16.56 6.63 -0.55
CA VAL A 78 17.25 5.61 0.27
C VAL A 78 16.30 4.85 1.22
N GLN A 79 15.14 5.42 1.56
CA GLN A 79 14.15 4.83 2.45
C GLN A 79 13.08 4.02 1.71
N GLN A 80 12.94 4.25 0.41
CA GLN A 80 11.91 3.63 -0.45
C GLN A 80 12.07 2.12 -0.73
N PRO A 81 13.26 1.48 -0.64
CA PRO A 81 13.38 0.04 -0.90
C PRO A 81 12.48 -0.82 0.00
N LYS A 82 12.23 -0.39 1.25
CA LYS A 82 11.31 -1.09 2.17
C LYS A 82 9.85 -1.01 1.70
N LEU A 83 9.44 0.12 1.12
CA LEU A 83 8.10 0.29 0.54
C LEU A 83 7.94 -0.61 -0.70
N LEU A 84 8.98 -0.71 -1.54
CA LEU A 84 8.98 -1.60 -2.71
C LEU A 84 8.92 -3.08 -2.30
N ASP A 85 9.69 -3.50 -1.30
CA ASP A 85 9.64 -4.88 -0.78
C ASP A 85 8.25 -5.17 -0.19
N PHE A 86 7.65 -4.22 0.53
CA PHE A 86 6.29 -4.33 1.02
C PHE A 86 5.27 -4.53 -0.10
N ILE A 87 5.29 -3.70 -1.17
CA ILE A 87 4.38 -3.85 -2.32
C ILE A 87 4.57 -5.22 -2.98
N SER A 88 5.82 -5.61 -3.24
CA SER A 88 6.16 -6.90 -3.87
C SER A 88 5.65 -8.09 -3.07
N ARG A 89 5.74 -8.03 -1.75
CA ARG A 89 5.20 -9.06 -0.86
C ARG A 89 3.69 -9.05 -0.83
N LEU A 90 3.08 -7.87 -0.68
CA LEU A 90 1.65 -7.72 -0.55
C LEU A 90 0.91 -8.21 -1.81
N GLN A 91 1.48 -7.97 -3.01
CA GLN A 91 0.96 -8.49 -4.29
C GLN A 91 0.92 -10.03 -4.37
N LYS A 92 1.75 -10.73 -3.58
CA LYS A 92 1.81 -12.19 -3.56
C LYS A 92 0.85 -12.81 -2.54
N VAL A 93 0.24 -12.00 -1.68
CA VAL A 93 -0.68 -12.51 -0.66
C VAL A 93 -2.07 -12.70 -1.23
N THR A 94 -2.65 -13.87 -0.95
CA THR A 94 -4.07 -14.14 -1.20
C THR A 94 -4.82 -14.05 0.13
N VAL A 95 -5.80 -13.17 0.21
CA VAL A 95 -6.71 -13.09 1.36
C VAL A 95 -7.88 -14.05 1.12
N LYS A 96 -8.30 -14.78 2.16
CA LYS A 96 -9.55 -15.55 2.12
C LYS A 96 -10.62 -14.79 2.87
N ASP A 97 -11.82 -14.74 2.30
CA ASP A 97 -13.00 -14.28 3.01
C ASP A 97 -13.24 -15.20 4.22
N PRO A 98 -13.23 -14.67 5.46
CA PRO A 98 -13.41 -15.49 6.65
C PRO A 98 -14.81 -16.10 6.78
N LYS A 99 -15.82 -15.53 6.10
CA LYS A 99 -17.22 -15.98 6.16
C LYS A 99 -17.53 -17.04 5.09
N THR A 100 -17.00 -16.86 3.88
CA THR A 100 -17.30 -17.77 2.76
C THR A 100 -16.17 -18.75 2.44
N GLY A 101 -14.97 -18.54 3.00
CA GLY A 101 -13.77 -19.31 2.69
C GLY A 101 -13.23 -19.08 1.27
N ARG A 102 -13.88 -18.22 0.48
CA ARG A 102 -13.49 -17.93 -0.90
C ARG A 102 -12.21 -17.11 -0.91
N ARG A 103 -11.35 -17.39 -1.89
CA ARG A 103 -10.18 -16.55 -2.15
C ARG A 103 -10.69 -15.21 -2.67
N LEU A 104 -10.41 -14.15 -1.94
CA LEU A 104 -10.54 -12.81 -2.46
C LEU A 104 -9.29 -12.58 -3.31
N SER A 105 -9.47 -12.41 -4.61
CA SER A 105 -8.47 -11.73 -5.43
C SER A 105 -8.48 -10.27 -5.00
N VAL A 106 -7.94 -9.98 -3.82
CA VAL A 106 -7.52 -8.63 -3.46
C VAL A 106 -6.26 -8.37 -4.26
N GLY A 107 -6.43 -8.25 -5.58
CA GLY A 107 -5.37 -7.91 -6.49
C GLY A 107 -5.03 -6.47 -6.20
N ILE A 108 -4.11 -6.24 -5.28
CA ILE A 108 -3.44 -4.94 -5.20
C ILE A 108 -2.73 -4.65 -6.52
N SER A 109 -2.42 -5.67 -7.32
CA SER A 109 -2.08 -5.56 -8.75
C SER A 109 -3.20 -4.92 -9.60
N ASP A 110 -4.47 -5.24 -9.37
CA ASP A 110 -5.61 -4.59 -10.02
C ASP A 110 -5.84 -3.18 -9.47
N ILE A 111 -5.63 -2.95 -8.17
CA ILE A 111 -5.72 -1.63 -7.53
C ILE A 111 -4.62 -0.71 -8.06
N PHE A 112 -3.36 -1.13 -8.04
CA PHE A 112 -2.26 -0.41 -8.69
C PHE A 112 -2.51 -0.23 -10.17
N GLY A 113 -2.91 -1.29 -10.90
CA GLY A 113 -3.19 -1.20 -12.33
C GLY A 113 -4.32 -0.22 -12.69
N ARG A 114 -5.26 0.06 -11.79
CA ARG A 114 -6.33 1.05 -12.00
C ARG A 114 -6.04 2.42 -11.38
N ILE A 115 -5.34 2.49 -10.25
CA ILE A 115 -4.80 3.73 -9.67
C ILE A 115 -3.80 4.35 -10.66
N CYS A 116 -2.91 3.56 -11.28
CA CYS A 116 -2.04 4.00 -12.37
C CYS A 116 -2.81 4.53 -13.59
N ARG A 117 -4.00 3.99 -13.87
CA ARG A 117 -4.87 4.47 -14.96
C ARG A 117 -5.63 5.74 -14.61
N ARG A 118 -5.92 5.99 -13.32
CA ARG A 118 -6.59 7.22 -12.83
C ARG A 118 -5.61 8.36 -12.54
N LEU A 119 -4.43 8.07 -12.00
CA LEU A 119 -3.39 9.03 -11.64
C LEU A 119 -2.36 9.22 -12.77
N GLY A 120 -2.86 9.35 -14.01
CA GLY A 120 -2.04 9.47 -15.22
C GLY A 120 -0.74 10.25 -14.99
N CYS A 121 0.38 9.66 -15.41
CA CYS A 121 1.75 10.19 -15.42
C CYS A 121 2.53 10.23 -14.09
N MET A 122 1.92 10.25 -12.90
CA MET A 122 2.71 10.41 -11.65
C MET A 122 3.50 9.14 -11.24
N LEU A 123 2.92 7.94 -11.43
CA LEU A 123 3.65 6.70 -11.13
C LEU A 123 4.77 6.43 -12.15
N LEU A 124 4.60 6.89 -13.39
CA LEU A 124 5.65 6.83 -14.40
C LEU A 124 6.84 7.70 -13.97
N ILE A 125 6.61 8.86 -13.34
CA ILE A 125 7.69 9.72 -12.82
C ILE A 125 8.41 9.08 -11.63
N ILE A 126 7.71 8.42 -10.69
CA ILE A 126 8.38 7.74 -9.57
C ILE A 126 9.17 6.52 -10.07
N VAL A 127 8.59 5.70 -10.95
CA VAL A 127 9.29 4.54 -11.53
C VAL A 127 10.45 4.98 -12.44
N ILE A 128 10.28 6.03 -13.26
CA ILE A 128 11.38 6.60 -14.04
C ILE A 128 12.45 7.20 -13.12
N SER A 129 12.09 7.99 -12.10
CA SER A 129 13.06 8.61 -11.19
C SER A 129 13.87 7.58 -10.39
N LEU A 130 13.27 6.41 -10.09
CA LEU A 130 13.95 5.28 -9.46
C LEU A 130 14.83 4.46 -10.43
N ILE A 131 14.52 4.47 -11.73
CA ILE A 131 15.29 3.76 -12.77
C ILE A 131 16.40 4.65 -13.37
N THR A 132 16.21 5.98 -13.45
CA THR A 132 17.13 6.90 -14.15
C THR A 132 18.16 7.58 -13.25
N ASN A 133 18.13 7.36 -11.92
CA ASN A 133 19.21 7.81 -11.02
C ASN A 133 20.03 6.61 -10.51
N PRO A 134 20.96 6.05 -11.31
CA PRO A 134 22.10 5.37 -10.72
C PRO A 134 22.93 6.46 -10.04
N THR A 135 22.94 6.48 -8.70
CA THR A 135 23.83 7.31 -7.89
C THR A 135 25.23 7.32 -8.52
N PRO A 136 25.85 8.48 -8.80
CA PRO A 136 27.24 8.49 -9.24
C PRO A 136 28.09 7.95 -8.09
N GLN A 137 28.87 6.91 -8.36
CA GLN A 137 29.97 6.51 -7.49
C GLN A 137 30.85 7.74 -7.25
N ARG A 138 30.95 8.18 -6.00
CA ARG A 138 31.95 9.14 -5.58
C ARG A 138 33.07 8.36 -4.91
N ASN A 139 34.20 8.34 -5.63
CA ASN A 139 35.52 7.87 -5.22
C ASN A 139 35.97 8.45 -3.88
#